data_AF-A0A963B513-F1
#
_entry.id   AF-A0A963B513-F1
#
_cell.length_a   1.000
_cell.length_b   1.000
_cell.length_c   1.000
_cell.angle_alpha   90.00
_cell.angle_beta   90.00
_cell.angle_gamma   90.00
#
_symmetry.space_group_name_H-M   'P 1'
#
loop_
_entity.id
_entity.type
_entity.pdbx_description
1 polymer ?
#
loop_
_entity_poly.entity_id
_entity_poly.type
_entity_poly.pdbx_seq_one_letter_code
_entity_poly.pdbx_strand_id
1 'polypeptide(L)'
;TSVGGSWHLRNFGKASYVTTDGLIFTFNGLSERPAKQQVCEAFASELRNLAAGLRDALDAGHRIDWDRLEIQPLAGGRGHRIQFNRSGEYLRLELPLLARNGVPAAAMLAWIRERATGGGESGEFEIAADPLLLQRSPE
;
A
#
# COMPACT_ATOMS: atom_id res chain seq x y z
N THR A 1 -9.21 14.58 2.96
CA THR A 1 -9.21 14.34 4.42
C THR A 1 -7.80 14.00 4.80
N SER A 2 -7.18 14.73 5.75
CA SER A 2 -5.79 14.46 6.12
C SER A 2 -5.65 13.02 6.59
N VAL A 3 -4.84 12.24 5.88
CA VAL A 3 -4.50 10.87 6.25
C VAL A 3 -3.45 10.98 7.35
N GLY A 4 -3.92 11.05 8.60
CA GLY A 4 -3.03 11.14 9.77
C GLY A 4 -2.70 9.77 10.34
N GLY A 5 -1.56 9.71 11.00
CA GLY A 5 -1.11 8.59 11.82
C GLY A 5 -0.37 9.08 13.05
N SER A 6 -0.01 8.16 13.94
CA SER A 6 0.68 8.45 15.19
C SER A 6 2.04 7.76 15.23
N TRP A 7 3.02 8.46 15.80
CA TRP A 7 4.34 7.89 16.05
C TRP A 7 4.37 7.17 17.39
N HIS A 8 4.89 5.95 17.39
CA HIS A 8 5.11 5.14 18.58
C HIS A 8 6.60 4.80 18.69
N LEU A 9 7.16 5.00 19.89
CA LEU A 9 8.49 4.53 20.23
C LEU A 9 8.41 3.06 20.63
N ARG A 10 9.30 2.23 20.06
CA ARG A 10 9.45 0.83 20.44
C ARG A 10 10.77 0.63 21.19
N ASN A 11 10.86 -0.48 21.91
CA ASN A 11 12.10 -0.86 22.60
C ASN A 11 13.28 -0.94 21.62
N PHE A 12 14.50 -0.70 22.13
CA PHE A 12 15.75 -0.81 21.38
C PHE A 12 15.92 0.20 20.23
N GLY A 13 15.38 1.41 20.39
CA GLY A 13 15.59 2.50 19.43
C GLY A 13 14.81 2.36 18.11
N LYS A 14 13.86 1.41 18.03
CA LYS A 14 12.94 1.28 16.91
C LYS A 14 11.78 2.27 17.01
N ALA A 15 11.19 2.60 15.87
CA ALA A 15 10.04 3.48 15.81
C ALA A 15 8.96 2.89 14.91
N SER A 16 7.72 3.31 15.13
CA SER A 16 6.60 2.94 14.28
C SER A 16 5.72 4.14 13.97
N TYR A 17 5.22 4.19 12.74
CA TYR A 17 4.16 5.09 12.35
C TYR A 17 2.89 4.27 12.10
N VAL A 18 1.82 4.56 12.83
CA VAL A 18 0.57 3.81 12.81
C VAL A 18 -0.52 4.67 12.20
N THR A 19 -1.12 4.21 11.10
CA THR A 19 -2.28 4.90 10.50
C THR A 19 -3.56 4.55 11.24
N THR A 20 -4.58 5.40 11.14
CA THR A 20 -5.90 5.17 11.76
C THR A 20 -6.60 3.90 11.29
N ASP A 21 -6.15 3.34 10.18
CA ASP A 21 -6.76 2.23 9.49
C ASP A 21 -5.87 0.97 9.50
N GLY A 22 -4.97 0.88 10.49
CA GLY A 22 -4.30 -0.36 10.88
C GLY A 22 -2.95 -0.63 10.20
N LEU A 23 -2.42 0.26 9.36
CA LEU A 23 -1.10 0.08 8.78
C LEU A 23 -0.02 0.53 9.79
N ILE A 24 0.92 -0.36 10.08
CA ILE A 24 2.02 -0.12 11.01
C ILE A 24 3.33 -0.14 10.24
N PHE A 25 3.92 1.02 10.03
CA PHE A 25 5.21 1.16 9.36
C PHE A 25 6.33 1.14 10.40
N THR A 26 7.26 0.19 10.33
CA THR A 26 8.35 0.05 11.28
C THR A 26 9.69 0.51 10.71
N PHE A 27 10.46 1.22 11.54
CA PHE A 27 11.72 1.84 11.18
C PHE A 27 12.80 1.54 12.22
N ASN A 28 14.04 1.45 11.74
CA ASN A 28 15.24 1.41 12.58
C ASN A 28 15.63 2.84 13.00
N GLY A 29 14.79 3.48 13.84
CA GLY A 29 15.05 4.79 14.43
C GLY A 29 14.09 5.91 13.99
N LEU A 30 14.16 7.02 14.72
CA LEU A 30 13.35 8.23 14.50
C LEU A 30 14.02 9.32 13.66
N SER A 31 15.23 9.07 13.15
CA SER A 31 15.88 9.99 12.22
C SER A 31 14.98 10.26 11.02
N GLU A 32 15.02 11.49 10.52
CA GLU A 32 14.27 11.91 9.32
C GLU A 32 12.74 11.70 9.43
N ARG A 33 12.19 11.85 10.65
CA ARG A 33 10.76 11.65 10.96
C ARG A 33 9.82 12.28 9.92
N PRO A 34 9.99 13.55 9.48
CA PRO A 34 9.09 14.15 8.50
C PRO A 34 9.11 13.44 7.14
N ALA A 35 10.29 13.04 6.66
CA ALA A 35 10.43 12.31 5.39
C ALA A 35 9.82 10.91 5.49
N LYS A 36 10.05 10.22 6.62
CA LYS A 36 9.43 8.91 6.91
C LYS A 36 7.92 8.98 6.91
N GLN A 37 7.36 9.95 7.62
CA GLN A 37 5.93 10.16 7.68
C GLN A 37 5.33 10.40 6.29
N GLN A 38 5.96 11.27 5.49
CA GLN A 38 5.49 11.57 4.13
C GLN A 38 5.45 10.31 3.25
N VAL A 39 6.46 9.45 3.33
CA VAL A 39 6.50 8.19 2.57
C VAL A 39 5.43 7.21 3.06
N CYS A 40 5.22 7.07 4.37
CA CYS A 40 4.15 6.24 4.92
C CYS A 40 2.77 6.70 4.44
N GLU A 41 2.48 8.01 4.50
CA GLU A 41 1.20 8.57 4.10
C GLU A 41 0.94 8.36 2.60
N ALA A 42 1.96 8.58 1.77
CA ALA A 42 1.87 8.35 0.33
C ALA A 42 1.66 6.86 0.01
N PHE A 43 2.43 5.96 0.62
CA PHE A 43 2.31 4.52 0.44
C PHE A 43 0.94 4.00 0.89
N ALA A 44 0.48 4.44 2.06
CA ALA A 44 -0.84 4.09 2.57
C ALA A 44 -1.97 4.63 1.66
N SER A 45 -1.78 5.80 1.05
CA SER A 45 -2.73 6.35 0.07
C SER A 45 -2.85 5.45 -1.16
N GLU A 46 -1.72 4.99 -1.71
CA GLU A 46 -1.73 4.06 -2.85
C GLU A 46 -2.40 2.72 -2.52
N LEU A 47 -2.15 2.17 -1.34
CA LEU A 47 -2.82 0.96 -0.87
C LEU A 47 -4.34 1.14 -0.80
N ARG A 48 -4.82 2.27 -0.28
CA ARG A 48 -6.25 2.59 -0.23
C ARG A 48 -6.85 2.75 -1.62
N ASN A 49 -6.15 3.42 -2.54
CA ASN A 49 -6.60 3.58 -3.91
C ASN A 49 -6.72 2.23 -4.63
N LEU A 50 -5.76 1.33 -4.40
CA LEU A 50 -5.83 -0.03 -4.93
C LEU A 50 -7.03 -0.81 -4.33
N ALA A 51 -7.20 -0.79 -3.01
CA ALA A 51 -8.31 -1.47 -2.36
C ALA A 51 -9.69 -0.94 -2.81
N ALA A 52 -9.81 0.39 -2.97
CA ALA A 52 -11.02 1.03 -3.49
C ALA A 52 -11.32 0.62 -4.94
N GLY A 53 -10.32 0.66 -5.83
CA GLY A 53 -10.52 0.23 -7.22
C GLY A 53 -10.88 -1.26 -7.34
N LEU A 54 -10.31 -2.11 -6.48
CA LEU A 54 -10.67 -3.53 -6.43
C LEU A 54 -12.07 -3.75 -5.87
N ARG A 55 -12.50 -2.94 -4.89
CA ARG A 55 -13.89 -2.94 -4.43
C ARG A 55 -14.85 -2.58 -5.55
N ASP A 56 -14.57 -1.51 -6.28
CA ASP A 56 -15.41 -1.09 -7.41
C ASP A 56 -15.53 -2.20 -8.47
N ALA A 57 -14.44 -2.95 -8.71
CA ALA A 57 -14.47 -4.11 -9.60
C ALA A 57 -15.35 -5.25 -9.05
N LEU A 58 -15.29 -5.55 -7.75
CA LEU A 58 -16.17 -6.54 -7.12
C LEU A 58 -17.64 -6.11 -7.19
N ASP A 59 -17.92 -4.84 -6.89
CA ASP A 59 -19.27 -4.26 -6.91
C ASP A 59 -19.86 -4.28 -8.34
N ALA A 60 -19.00 -4.17 -9.37
CA ALA A 60 -19.38 -4.34 -10.78
C ALA A 60 -19.51 -5.82 -11.23
N GLY A 61 -19.31 -6.78 -10.32
CA GLY A 61 -19.47 -8.21 -10.59
C GLY A 61 -18.24 -8.92 -11.14
N HIS A 62 -17.08 -8.25 -11.18
CA HIS A 62 -15.84 -8.90 -11.59
C HIS A 62 -15.32 -9.84 -10.50
N ARG A 63 -14.71 -10.94 -10.93
CA ARG A 63 -13.94 -11.82 -10.04
C ARG A 63 -12.51 -11.29 -9.90
N ILE A 64 -11.99 -11.30 -8.67
CA ILE A 64 -10.59 -10.99 -8.38
C ILE A 64 -9.82 -12.27 -8.05
N ASP A 65 -8.69 -12.46 -8.72
CA ASP A 65 -7.70 -13.49 -8.43
C ASP A 65 -6.57 -12.88 -7.58
N TRP A 66 -6.75 -12.90 -6.25
CA TRP A 66 -5.89 -12.23 -5.26
C TRP A 66 -4.41 -12.65 -5.31
N ASP A 67 -4.14 -13.89 -5.72
CA ASP A 67 -2.81 -14.47 -5.88
C ASP A 67 -2.10 -14.01 -7.16
N ARG A 68 -2.80 -13.26 -8.02
CA ARG A 68 -2.33 -12.82 -9.35
C ARG A 68 -2.39 -11.32 -9.55
N LEU A 69 -2.52 -10.55 -8.47
CA LEU A 69 -2.45 -9.10 -8.56
C LEU A 69 -1.06 -8.70 -9.03
N GLU A 70 -1.00 -8.14 -10.24
CA GLU A 70 0.23 -7.63 -10.83
C GLU A 70 0.09 -6.15 -11.12
N ILE A 71 1.08 -5.37 -10.68
CA ILE A 71 1.18 -3.94 -10.95
C ILE A 71 2.27 -3.75 -11.99
N GLN A 72 1.88 -3.33 -13.19
CA GLN A 72 2.79 -3.12 -14.32
C GLN A 72 2.73 -1.64 -14.74
N PRO A 73 3.87 -0.99 -15.03
CA PRO A 73 3.84 0.35 -15.60
C PRO A 73 3.14 0.32 -16.98
N LEU A 74 2.35 1.33 -17.30
CA LEU A 74 1.76 1.47 -18.63
C LEU A 74 2.82 2.00 -19.61
N ALA A 75 2.97 1.33 -20.75
CA ALA A 75 3.83 1.81 -21.82
C ALA A 75 3.33 3.16 -22.37
N GLY A 76 4.21 4.16 -22.44
CA GLY A 76 3.94 5.43 -23.11
C GLY A 76 3.06 6.43 -22.34
N GLY A 77 2.85 6.25 -21.03
CA GLY A 77 2.01 7.18 -20.27
C GLY A 77 2.24 7.20 -18.76
N ARG A 78 1.43 8.02 -18.08
CA ARG A 78 1.33 8.03 -16.62
C ARG A 78 0.36 6.95 -16.13
N GLY A 79 0.74 6.28 -15.05
CA GLY A 79 -0.06 5.28 -14.37
C GLY A 79 0.41 3.84 -14.58
N HIS A 80 -0.29 2.94 -13.91
CA HIS A 80 0.02 1.53 -13.82
C HIS A 80 -1.23 0.73 -14.18
N ARG A 81 -1.01 -0.39 -14.85
CA ARG A 81 -2.00 -1.44 -15.08
C ARG A 81 -1.98 -2.37 -13.89
N ILE A 82 -3.15 -2.63 -13.33
CA ILE A 82 -3.34 -3.61 -12.25
C ILE A 82 -4.18 -4.72 -12.82
N GLN A 83 -3.55 -5.80 -13.26
CA GLN A 83 -4.28 -6.98 -13.69
C GLN A 83 -4.81 -7.70 -12.45
N PHE A 84 -6.13 -7.91 -12.41
CA PHE A 84 -6.77 -8.49 -11.22
C PHE A 84 -7.46 -9.83 -11.46
N ASN A 85 -7.46 -10.34 -12.70
CA ASN A 85 -7.96 -11.68 -12.99
C ASN A 85 -7.35 -12.34 -14.23
N ARG A 86 -7.64 -13.65 -14.39
CA ARG A 86 -7.18 -14.46 -15.54
C ARG A 86 -7.80 -14.05 -16.88
N SER A 87 -8.94 -13.37 -16.87
CA SER A 87 -9.61 -12.90 -18.08
C SER A 87 -8.88 -11.75 -18.76
N GLY A 88 -7.85 -11.18 -18.14
CA GLY A 88 -7.06 -10.09 -18.71
C GLY A 88 -7.51 -8.70 -18.27
N GLU A 89 -8.58 -8.62 -17.47
CA GLU A 89 -9.17 -7.38 -17.00
C GLU A 89 -8.20 -6.65 -16.07
N TYR A 90 -8.27 -5.32 -16.10
CA TYR A 90 -7.33 -4.49 -15.36
C TYR A 90 -7.92 -3.16 -14.90
N LEU A 91 -7.37 -2.65 -13.80
CA LEU A 91 -7.56 -1.27 -13.36
C LEU A 91 -6.41 -0.41 -13.87
N ARG A 92 -6.67 0.88 -14.07
CA ARG A 92 -5.64 1.88 -14.33
C ARG A 92 -5.56 2.83 -13.13
N LEU A 93 -4.47 2.77 -12.39
CA LEU A 93 -4.24 3.61 -11.20
C LEU A 93 -2.82 4.19 -11.20
N GLU A 94 -2.63 5.33 -10.54
CA GLU A 94 -1.30 5.88 -10.28
C GLU A 94 -0.77 5.36 -8.95
N LEU A 95 0.02 4.27 -9.01
CA LEU A 95 0.61 3.58 -7.86
C LEU A 95 2.16 3.53 -7.93
N PRO A 96 2.86 4.67 -8.08
CA PRO A 96 4.31 4.68 -8.27
C PRO A 96 5.10 4.05 -7.12
N LEU A 97 4.66 4.18 -5.87
CA LEU A 97 5.35 3.57 -4.73
C LEU A 97 5.13 2.06 -4.69
N LEU A 98 3.91 1.57 -4.92
CA LEU A 98 3.65 0.12 -4.96
C LEU A 98 4.36 -0.54 -6.14
N ALA A 99 4.33 0.07 -7.33
CA ALA A 99 5.01 -0.47 -8.50
C ALA A 99 6.54 -0.59 -8.29
N ARG A 100 7.14 0.37 -7.57
CA ARG A 100 8.57 0.37 -7.26
C ARG A 100 8.96 -0.61 -6.16
N ASN A 101 8.09 -0.83 -5.18
CA ASN A 101 8.37 -1.70 -4.03
C ASN A 101 7.89 -3.15 -4.23
N GLY A 102 7.31 -3.47 -5.38
CA GLY A 102 6.90 -4.82 -5.75
C GLY A 102 5.50 -5.21 -5.24
N VAL A 103 5.05 -6.40 -5.66
CA VAL A 103 3.74 -6.93 -5.29
C VAL A 103 3.59 -6.97 -3.77
N PRO A 104 2.43 -6.56 -3.23
CA PRO A 104 2.13 -6.62 -1.81
C PRO A 104 2.55 -7.97 -1.18
N ALA A 105 3.37 -7.93 -0.13
CA ALA A 105 3.62 -9.11 0.70
C ALA A 105 2.28 -9.71 1.18
N ALA A 106 2.25 -10.99 1.54
CA ALA A 106 1.00 -11.68 1.94
C ALA A 106 0.15 -10.90 2.96
N ALA A 107 0.79 -10.24 3.93
CA ALA A 107 0.12 -9.38 4.91
C ALA A 107 -0.58 -8.17 4.26
N MET A 108 0.08 -7.53 3.30
CA MET A 108 -0.45 -6.38 2.58
C MET A 108 -1.58 -6.80 1.63
N LEU A 109 -1.49 -7.97 0.98
CA LEU A 109 -2.61 -8.56 0.23
C LEU A 109 -3.82 -8.83 1.13
N ALA A 110 -3.59 -9.34 2.35
CA ALA A 110 -4.67 -9.56 3.31
C ALA A 110 -5.38 -8.25 3.68
N TRP A 111 -4.63 -7.19 3.98
CA TRP A 111 -5.20 -5.86 4.25
C TRP A 111 -6.00 -5.31 3.06
N ILE A 112 -5.46 -5.41 1.84
CA ILE A 112 -6.15 -4.95 0.61
C ILE A 112 -7.46 -5.73 0.43
N ARG A 113 -7.40 -7.06 0.58
CA ARG A 113 -8.55 -7.95 0.41
C ARG A 113 -9.65 -7.62 1.40
N GLU A 114 -9.32 -7.48 2.68
CA GLU A 114 -10.27 -7.14 3.73
C GLU A 114 -11.03 -5.86 3.39
N ARG A 115 -10.31 -4.81 2.98
CA ARG A 115 -10.91 -3.52 2.62
C ARG A 115 -11.72 -3.56 1.34
N ALA A 116 -11.27 -4.32 0.36
CA ALA A 116 -12.01 -4.49 -0.89
C ALA A 116 -13.32 -5.26 -0.68
N THR A 117 -13.35 -6.23 0.24
CA THR A 117 -14.55 -7.05 0.51
C THR A 117 -15.44 -6.52 1.63
N GLY A 118 -15.10 -5.39 2.26
CA GLY A 118 -15.86 -4.82 3.38
C GLY A 118 -15.75 -5.62 4.68
N GLY A 119 -14.66 -6.38 4.88
CA GLY A 119 -14.36 -7.08 6.13
C GLY A 119 -14.16 -6.08 7.27
N GLY A 120 -14.78 -6.35 8.42
CA GLY A 120 -14.99 -5.37 9.50
C GLY A 120 -13.94 -5.32 10.60
N GLU A 121 -12.87 -6.12 10.54
CA GLU A 121 -11.83 -6.10 11.57
C GLU A 121 -10.53 -5.60 10.99
N SER A 122 -10.25 -4.30 11.18
CA SER A 122 -8.97 -3.69 10.82
C SER A 122 -7.86 -4.40 11.57
N GLY A 123 -7.29 -5.42 10.94
CA GLY A 123 -6.06 -6.03 11.41
C GLY A 123 -4.97 -4.95 11.49
N GLU A 124 -4.06 -5.13 12.44
CA GLU A 124 -2.81 -4.40 12.42
C GLU A 124 -1.84 -5.09 11.45
N PHE A 125 -1.31 -4.34 10.48
CA PHE A 125 -0.43 -4.89 9.44
C PHE A 125 0.92 -4.20 9.47
N GLU A 126 1.94 -4.97 9.84
CA GLU A 126 3.31 -4.46 9.95
C GLU A 126 4.02 -4.44 8.59
N ILE A 127 4.61 -3.29 8.26
CA ILE A 127 5.38 -3.04 7.04
C ILE A 127 6.77 -2.56 7.47
N ALA A 128 7.81 -3.31 7.13
CA ALA A 128 9.18 -2.84 7.28
C ALA A 128 9.42 -1.67 6.30
N ALA A 129 9.58 -0.46 6.85
CA ALA A 129 9.46 0.78 6.08
C ALA A 129 10.80 1.44 5.73
N ASP A 130 11.93 0.99 6.31
CA ASP A 130 13.26 1.47 5.93
C ASP A 130 13.56 1.33 4.42
N PRO A 131 13.18 0.23 3.72
CA PRO A 131 13.36 0.14 2.26
C PRO A 131 12.58 1.18 1.46
N LEU A 132 11.43 1.65 1.99
CA LEU A 132 10.63 2.69 1.32
C LEU A 132 11.37 4.03 1.24
N LEU A 133 12.37 4.24 2.12
CA LEU A 133 13.21 5.44 2.16
C LEU A 133 14.42 5.33 1.26
N LEU A 134 15.06 4.15 1.22
CA LEU A 134 16.28 3.91 0.44
C LEU A 134 16.07 4.03 -1.08
N GLN A 135 14.81 3.96 -1.52
CA GLN A 135 14.40 4.13 -2.91
C GLN A 135 14.16 5.61 -3.27
N ARG A 136 14.41 6.55 -2.34
CA ARG A 136 14.56 7.99 -2.64
C ARG A 136 16.02 8.29 -2.98
N SER A 137 16.35 8.35 -4.28
CA SER A 137 17.32 9.28 -4.94
C SER A 137 18.29 8.60 -5.93
N PRO A 138 18.89 9.34 -6.89
CA PRO A 138 18.55 10.68 -7.44
C PRO A 138 18.23 10.55 -8.96
N GLU A 139 17.86 11.51 -9.80
CA GLU A 139 17.84 12.98 -9.90
C GLU A 139 16.57 13.40 -10.68
#